data_AF-A0AAV9ZBQ3-F1
#
_entry.id   AF-A0AAV9ZBQ3-F1
#
_cell.length_a   1.000
_cell.length_b   1.000
_cell.length_c   1.000
_cell.angle_alpha   90.00
_cell.angle_beta   90.00
_cell.angle_gamma   90.00
#
_symmetry.space_group_name_H-M   'P 1'
#
loop_
_entity.id
_entity.type
_entity.pdbx_description
1 polymer ?
#
loop_
_entity_poly.entity_id
_entity_poly.type
_entity_poly.pdbx_seq_one_letter_code
_entity_poly.pdbx_strand_id
1 'polypeptide(L)'
;KPIPHLSPDSDEENLPAGGLSSWAERNPGKGFIPLQKRVKRVLGPEQRRTLNDARANRKRRAAALQEDILAHEEANNIAVTDLAAKHGFKEKLVRQRAGLAGGRRKSTRKPSLLRAKIHYLGKKLNRGLRPGEKVALEVLRQRALDENDPEFVDMSEARKKDLIQGVLDHRELKVSGTRATNKAAQVGAENSLERMNDEVQYLYRSCGMQGFSFFSKGHVQDTTNPRIIQSAGALDFIREVIGMDPMDFNAKFEQWACAKGDAGADTLKSMCSEVTRMIKSGLVIASKRQQCAMNYERYIQSVVLSYGCELIGWPKDVDWGPPNKISTVEKIRKLRDALKDGSCRWKVLNEKEKKRWRALYEEKVSSGEIVSEGRKKRSDSGKSRGPNKRTIGKAEGKGKRKSREEVASDEDDDDDEEWGGITGGAGGEEDDSEDVGGK
;
A
#
# COMPACT_ATOMS: atom_id res chain seq x y z
N LYS A 1 -4.17 23.99 32.40
CA LYS A 1 -5.61 23.96 32.06
C LYS A 1 -6.04 22.49 31.91
N PRO A 2 -6.61 21.86 32.96
CA PRO A 2 -7.00 20.46 32.90
C PRO A 2 -8.52 20.32 32.66
N ILE A 3 -8.91 19.31 31.88
CA ILE A 3 -10.29 18.80 31.85
C ILE A 3 -10.35 17.57 32.78
N PRO A 4 -11.47 17.36 33.52
CA PRO A 4 -11.58 16.38 34.59
C PRO A 4 -12.19 15.05 34.12
N HIS A 5 -11.90 14.02 34.91
CA HIS A 5 -12.47 12.67 34.85
C HIS A 5 -13.73 12.60 35.74
N LEU A 6 -14.79 11.96 35.24
CA LEU A 6 -15.94 11.45 36.01
C LEU A 6 -16.31 10.04 35.48
N SER A 7 -16.72 9.19 36.41
CA SER A 7 -17.35 7.86 36.26
C SER A 7 -18.12 7.63 37.59
N PRO A 8 -18.95 6.59 37.72
CA PRO A 8 -19.74 5.83 36.73
C PRO A 8 -21.24 5.78 37.14
N ASP A 9 -22.13 5.41 36.23
CA ASP A 9 -23.33 4.62 36.58
C ASP A 9 -23.64 3.70 35.41
N SER A 10 -24.08 2.51 35.80
CA SER A 10 -24.29 1.26 35.05
C SER A 10 -25.58 1.26 34.26
N ASP A 11 -25.55 0.65 33.06
CA ASP A 11 -26.59 -0.24 32.56
C ASP A 11 -25.94 -1.24 31.57
N GLU A 12 -26.13 -2.53 31.86
CA GLU A 12 -25.87 -3.66 30.97
C GLU A 12 -26.96 -3.71 29.89
N GLU A 13 -26.59 -3.87 28.62
CA GLU A 13 -27.08 -4.94 27.72
C GLU A 13 -26.63 -4.76 26.26
N ASN A 14 -26.39 -5.91 25.61
CA ASN A 14 -26.30 -6.16 24.17
C ASN A 14 -25.18 -5.50 23.33
N LEU A 15 -24.15 -6.31 23.00
CA LEU A 15 -23.23 -6.05 21.89
C LEU A 15 -23.81 -6.63 20.58
N PRO A 16 -24.18 -5.81 19.59
CA PRO A 16 -24.52 -6.30 18.26
C PRO A 16 -23.26 -6.65 17.46
N ALA A 17 -23.43 -7.61 16.56
CA ALA A 17 -22.42 -8.13 15.64
C ALA A 17 -21.79 -7.03 14.76
N GLY A 18 -20.47 -7.17 14.55
CA GLY A 18 -19.70 -6.63 13.41
C GLY A 18 -20.20 -5.35 12.72
N GLY A 19 -20.06 -4.20 13.38
CA GLY A 19 -20.37 -2.90 12.76
C GLY A 19 -19.28 -2.42 11.80
N LEU A 20 -19.59 -2.41 10.49
CA LEU A 20 -18.90 -1.63 9.47
C LEU A 20 -18.94 -0.15 9.86
N SER A 21 -17.86 0.38 10.47
CA SER A 21 -17.78 1.79 10.85
C SER A 21 -18.10 2.67 9.64
N SER A 22 -19.14 3.49 9.74
CA SER A 22 -19.56 4.32 8.61
C SER A 22 -18.52 5.43 8.37
N TRP A 23 -18.43 5.92 7.12
CA TRP A 23 -17.52 7.00 6.74
C TRP A 23 -17.64 8.26 7.64
N ALA A 24 -18.83 8.49 8.21
CA ALA A 24 -19.13 9.59 9.11
C ALA A 24 -18.40 9.49 10.47
N GLU A 25 -18.24 8.28 11.02
CA GLU A 25 -17.49 8.07 12.27
C GLU A 25 -15.99 8.30 12.09
N ARG A 26 -15.48 8.11 10.88
CA ARG A 26 -14.06 8.34 10.55
C ARG A 26 -13.72 9.81 10.28
N ASN A 27 -14.72 10.69 10.10
CA ASN A 27 -14.50 12.09 9.70
C ASN A 27 -15.41 13.10 10.46
N PRO A 28 -15.23 13.27 11.78
CA PRO A 28 -16.16 14.01 12.66
C PRO A 28 -16.16 15.55 12.50
N GLY A 29 -15.53 16.10 11.46
CA GLY A 29 -15.47 17.55 11.20
C GLY A 29 -15.82 17.96 9.77
N LYS A 30 -16.10 17.00 8.88
CA LYS A 30 -16.61 17.30 7.54
C LYS A 30 -18.13 17.23 7.59
N GLY A 31 -18.80 18.29 7.16
CA GLY A 31 -20.26 18.27 7.01
C GLY A 31 -20.65 17.02 6.23
N PHE A 32 -21.47 16.17 6.84
CA PHE A 32 -22.05 15.00 6.19
C PHE A 32 -22.77 15.53 4.94
N ILE A 33 -22.29 15.18 3.75
CA ILE A 33 -23.12 15.31 2.57
C ILE A 33 -24.20 14.25 2.80
N PRO A 34 -25.46 14.64 3.10
CA PRO A 34 -26.48 13.66 3.33
C PRO A 34 -26.50 12.75 2.12
N LEU A 35 -26.38 11.43 2.36
CA LEU A 35 -26.77 10.44 1.36
C LEU A 35 -28.16 10.89 0.93
N GLN A 36 -28.25 11.47 -0.27
CA GLN A 36 -29.54 11.83 -0.82
C GLN A 36 -30.29 10.51 -0.84
N LYS A 37 -31.27 10.36 0.07
CA LYS A 37 -32.21 9.25 -0.01
C LYS A 37 -32.73 9.34 -1.44
N ARG A 38 -32.33 8.37 -2.28
CA ARG A 38 -32.89 8.24 -3.60
C ARG A 38 -34.34 7.93 -3.32
N VAL A 39 -35.17 8.97 -3.28
CA VAL A 39 -36.61 8.84 -3.35
C VAL A 39 -36.80 8.01 -4.60
N LYS A 40 -37.23 6.75 -4.45
CA LYS A 40 -37.70 5.95 -5.57
C LYS A 40 -38.89 6.74 -6.11
N ARG A 41 -38.64 7.66 -7.05
CA ARG A 41 -39.70 8.34 -7.76
C ARG A 41 -40.45 7.21 -8.43
N VAL A 42 -41.68 6.97 -7.98
CA VAL A 42 -42.63 6.15 -8.72
C VAL A 42 -42.90 6.94 -10.00
N LEU A 43 -42.05 6.70 -11.00
CA LEU A 43 -42.12 7.36 -12.29
C LEU A 43 -43.42 6.87 -12.93
N GLY A 44 -44.33 7.81 -13.18
CA GLY A 44 -45.54 7.54 -13.95
C GLY A 44 -45.21 7.00 -15.34
N PRO A 45 -46.17 6.39 -16.05
CA PRO A 45 -45.95 5.78 -17.36
C PRO A 45 -45.27 6.71 -18.36
N GLU A 46 -45.66 7.99 -18.37
CA GLU A 46 -45.09 9.02 -19.25
C GLU A 46 -43.64 9.40 -18.89
N GLN A 47 -43.32 9.46 -17.60
CA GLN A 47 -41.96 9.74 -17.14
C GLN A 47 -41.01 8.57 -17.41
N ARG A 48 -41.52 7.32 -17.41
CA ARG A 48 -40.74 6.15 -17.85
C ARG A 48 -40.47 6.18 -19.35
N ARG A 49 -41.45 6.57 -20.17
CA ARG A 49 -41.29 6.74 -21.62
C ARG A 49 -40.22 7.77 -21.94
N THR A 50 -40.32 8.98 -21.38
CA THR A 50 -39.31 10.05 -21.59
C THR A 50 -37.90 9.66 -21.15
N LEU A 51 -37.75 8.91 -20.04
CA LEU A 51 -36.45 8.38 -19.63
C LEU A 51 -35.91 7.30 -20.58
N ASN A 52 -36.77 6.43 -21.07
CA ASN A 52 -36.39 5.42 -22.06
C ASN A 52 -35.98 6.08 -23.38
N ASP A 53 -36.69 7.12 -23.83
CA ASP A 53 -36.32 7.90 -25.01
C ASP A 53 -34.99 8.64 -24.80
N ALA A 54 -34.77 9.21 -23.62
CA ALA A 54 -33.50 9.84 -23.27
C ALA A 54 -32.34 8.83 -23.21
N ARG A 55 -32.58 7.60 -22.73
CA ARG A 55 -31.60 6.50 -22.75
C ARG A 55 -31.32 6.03 -24.17
N ALA A 56 -32.35 5.87 -24.99
CA ALA A 56 -32.23 5.52 -26.40
C ALA A 56 -31.43 6.59 -27.15
N ASN A 57 -31.70 7.87 -26.91
CA ASN A 57 -30.94 8.99 -27.48
C ASN A 57 -29.48 9.01 -27.01
N ARG A 58 -29.21 8.74 -25.72
CA ARG A 58 -27.81 8.59 -25.25
C ARG A 58 -27.11 7.43 -25.94
N LYS A 59 -27.79 6.29 -26.10
CA LYS A 59 -27.24 5.12 -26.80
C LYS A 59 -26.95 5.46 -28.27
N ARG A 60 -27.85 6.17 -28.96
CA ARG A 60 -27.64 6.65 -30.33
C ARG A 60 -26.46 7.62 -30.44
N ARG A 61 -26.35 8.61 -29.53
CA ARG A 61 -25.22 9.56 -29.52
C ARG A 61 -23.89 8.89 -29.20
N ALA A 62 -23.89 7.91 -28.30
CA ALA A 62 -22.70 7.11 -28.00
C ALA A 62 -22.28 6.26 -29.20
N ALA A 63 -23.24 5.65 -29.91
CA ALA A 63 -22.97 4.90 -31.13
C ALA A 63 -22.42 5.81 -32.25
N ALA A 64 -23.02 6.98 -32.46
CA ALA A 64 -22.54 7.96 -33.44
C ALA A 64 -21.12 8.48 -33.09
N LEU A 65 -20.85 8.77 -31.83
CA LEU A 65 -19.51 9.15 -31.39
C LEU A 65 -18.49 8.03 -31.62
N GLN A 66 -18.88 6.77 -31.40
CA GLN A 66 -18.01 5.62 -31.66
C GLN A 66 -17.71 5.48 -33.15
N GLU A 67 -18.70 5.72 -34.01
CA GLU A 67 -18.55 5.73 -35.47
C GLU A 67 -17.61 6.87 -35.90
N ASP A 68 -17.78 8.08 -35.37
CA ASP A 68 -16.89 9.23 -35.63
C ASP A 68 -15.44 8.95 -35.19
N ILE A 69 -15.25 8.28 -34.04
CA ILE A 69 -13.93 7.87 -33.55
C ILE A 69 -13.29 6.85 -34.51
N LEU A 70 -14.04 5.85 -34.95
CA LEU A 70 -13.54 4.84 -35.90
C LEU A 70 -13.16 5.49 -37.24
N ALA A 71 -13.97 6.41 -37.75
CA ALA A 71 -13.66 7.17 -38.97
C ALA A 71 -12.39 8.03 -38.80
N HIS A 72 -12.20 8.65 -37.63
CA HIS A 72 -10.98 9.41 -37.33
C HIS A 72 -9.74 8.52 -37.22
N GLU A 73 -9.86 7.34 -36.61
CA GLU A 73 -8.76 6.36 -36.55
C GLU A 73 -8.37 5.85 -37.94
N GLU A 74 -9.35 5.61 -38.81
CA GLU A 74 -9.12 5.21 -40.20
C GLU A 74 -8.42 6.32 -40.99
N ALA A 75 -8.88 7.57 -40.87
CA ALA A 75 -8.21 8.73 -41.48
C ALA A 75 -6.76 8.89 -40.98
N ASN A 76 -6.51 8.70 -39.69
CA ASN A 76 -5.16 8.72 -39.13
C ASN A 76 -4.29 7.57 -39.66
N ASN A 77 -4.87 6.38 -39.86
CA ASN A 77 -4.15 5.25 -40.44
C ASN A 77 -3.71 5.55 -41.88
N ILE A 78 -4.59 6.13 -42.69
CA ILE A 78 -4.30 6.56 -44.06
C ILE A 78 -3.21 7.65 -44.06
N ALA A 79 -3.34 8.67 -43.21
CA ALA A 79 -2.32 9.72 -43.11
C ALA A 79 -0.93 9.17 -42.73
N VAL A 80 -0.89 8.16 -41.86
CA VAL A 80 0.35 7.46 -41.49
C VAL A 80 0.92 6.66 -42.66
N THR A 81 0.10 5.95 -43.43
CA THR A 81 0.56 5.19 -44.60
C THR A 81 1.10 6.12 -45.68
N ASP A 82 0.44 7.24 -45.90
CA ASP A 82 0.85 8.25 -46.88
C ASP A 82 2.17 8.91 -46.48
N LEU A 83 2.33 9.28 -45.21
CA LEU A 83 3.59 9.81 -44.68
C LEU A 83 4.72 8.79 -44.75
N ALA A 84 4.43 7.51 -44.49
CA ALA A 84 5.38 6.42 -44.61
C ALA A 84 5.86 6.26 -46.06
N ALA A 85 4.93 6.23 -47.01
CA ALA A 85 5.23 6.16 -48.44
C ALA A 85 6.01 7.39 -48.93
N LYS A 86 5.55 8.60 -48.58
CA LYS A 86 6.15 9.88 -48.99
C LYS A 86 7.62 10.02 -48.56
N HIS A 87 7.97 9.49 -47.39
CA HIS A 87 9.31 9.61 -46.82
C HIS A 87 10.12 8.31 -46.86
N GLY A 88 9.59 7.24 -47.47
CA GLY A 88 10.28 5.94 -47.55
C GLY A 88 10.55 5.29 -46.20
N PHE A 89 9.78 5.62 -45.15
CA PHE A 89 9.91 5.02 -43.83
C PHE A 89 8.87 3.92 -43.64
N LYS A 90 9.15 2.98 -42.72
CA LYS A 90 8.14 2.00 -42.30
C LYS A 90 7.06 2.73 -41.50
N GLU A 91 5.79 2.43 -41.74
CA GLU A 91 4.64 3.00 -41.00
C GLU A 91 4.82 2.94 -39.49
N LYS A 92 5.40 1.85 -39.00
CA LYS A 92 5.73 1.68 -37.58
C LYS A 92 6.58 2.81 -37.02
N LEU A 93 7.57 3.30 -37.77
CA LEU A 93 8.44 4.41 -37.35
C LEU A 93 7.67 5.73 -37.36
N VAL A 94 6.79 5.92 -38.34
CA VAL A 94 5.93 7.11 -38.45
C VAL A 94 4.94 7.17 -37.28
N ARG A 95 4.24 6.06 -36.97
CA ARG A 95 3.36 5.95 -35.79
C ARG A 95 4.10 6.22 -34.48
N GLN A 96 5.34 5.71 -34.37
CA GLN A 96 6.18 5.93 -33.20
C GLN A 96 6.56 7.40 -33.05
N ARG A 97 6.92 8.09 -34.15
CA ARG A 97 7.26 9.52 -34.12
C ARG A 97 6.04 10.43 -33.96
N ALA A 98 4.88 10.00 -34.43
CA ALA A 98 3.61 10.71 -34.27
C ALA A 98 2.97 10.54 -32.88
N GLY A 99 3.60 9.81 -31.96
CA GLY A 99 3.03 9.54 -30.62
C GLY A 99 1.81 8.63 -30.61
N LEU A 100 1.44 8.05 -31.76
CA LEU A 100 0.29 7.15 -31.93
C LEU A 100 0.59 5.71 -31.52
N ALA A 101 1.88 5.36 -31.41
CA ALA A 101 2.28 4.09 -30.80
C ALA A 101 2.35 4.28 -29.28
N GLY A 102 1.24 4.01 -28.59
CA GLY A 102 1.24 3.86 -27.13
C GLY A 102 2.45 3.02 -26.69
N GLY A 103 3.18 3.52 -25.69
CA GLY A 103 4.49 3.06 -25.26
C GLY A 103 4.49 1.58 -24.91
N ARG A 104 4.58 0.70 -25.90
CA ARG A 104 4.66 -0.73 -25.65
C ARG A 104 5.99 -0.99 -24.97
N ARG A 105 5.95 -1.30 -23.66
CA ARG A 105 6.97 -2.15 -23.03
C ARG A 105 7.20 -3.30 -23.98
N LYS A 106 8.35 -3.32 -24.65
CA LYS A 106 8.69 -4.44 -25.52
C LYS A 106 8.71 -5.66 -24.62
N SER A 107 7.69 -6.52 -24.75
CA SER A 107 7.65 -7.79 -24.03
C SER A 107 8.98 -8.49 -24.28
N THR A 108 9.68 -8.81 -23.21
CA THR A 108 10.96 -9.50 -23.29
C THR A 108 10.68 -10.90 -23.81
N ARG A 109 11.01 -11.15 -25.08
CA ARG A 109 10.83 -12.47 -25.70
C ARG A 109 11.50 -13.55 -24.85
N LYS A 110 10.81 -14.68 -24.64
CA LYS A 110 11.37 -15.88 -23.99
C LYS A 110 12.70 -16.23 -24.69
N PRO A 111 13.79 -16.50 -23.94
CA PRO A 111 15.05 -16.88 -24.54
C PRO A 111 14.91 -18.22 -25.26
N SER A 112 15.37 -18.29 -26.51
CA SER A 112 15.45 -19.54 -27.26
C SER A 112 16.73 -20.30 -26.88
N LEU A 113 16.73 -21.62 -27.07
CA LEU A 113 17.89 -22.48 -26.80
C LEU A 113 19.14 -22.01 -27.56
N LEU A 114 19.02 -21.61 -28.82
CA LEU A 114 20.14 -21.08 -29.61
C LEU A 114 20.74 -19.82 -28.98
N ARG A 115 19.91 -18.89 -28.48
CA ARG A 115 20.40 -17.69 -27.78
C ARG A 115 21.09 -18.06 -26.47
N ALA A 116 20.63 -19.11 -25.81
CA ALA A 116 21.24 -19.63 -24.61
C ALA A 116 22.61 -20.28 -24.88
N LYS A 117 22.73 -21.10 -25.93
CA LYS A 117 24.02 -21.63 -26.41
C LYS A 117 25.02 -20.50 -26.71
N ILE A 118 24.61 -19.50 -27.50
CA ILE A 118 25.46 -18.34 -27.84
C ILE A 118 25.91 -17.58 -26.59
N HIS A 119 25.00 -17.34 -25.64
CA HIS A 119 25.32 -16.66 -24.38
C HIS A 119 26.32 -17.45 -23.54
N TYR A 120 26.15 -18.77 -23.44
CA TYR A 120 27.07 -19.65 -22.74
C TYR A 120 28.46 -19.69 -23.40
N LEU A 121 28.53 -19.88 -24.73
CA LEU A 121 29.79 -19.83 -25.49
C LEU A 121 30.48 -18.47 -25.33
N GLY A 122 29.71 -17.38 -25.43
CA GLY A 122 30.24 -16.03 -25.24
C GLY A 122 30.81 -15.83 -23.84
N LYS A 123 30.18 -16.37 -22.79
CA LYS A 123 30.75 -16.36 -21.44
C LYS A 123 32.01 -17.22 -21.32
N LYS A 124 32.06 -18.37 -21.99
CA LYS A 124 33.19 -19.31 -21.90
C LYS A 124 34.41 -18.79 -22.65
N LEU A 125 34.24 -18.42 -23.92
CA LEU A 125 35.34 -18.03 -24.81
C LEU A 125 35.90 -16.63 -24.50
N ASN A 126 35.10 -15.73 -23.93
CA ASN A 126 35.59 -14.38 -23.58
C ASN A 126 36.26 -14.30 -22.19
N ARG A 127 36.27 -15.37 -21.37
CA ARG A 127 36.85 -15.33 -20.00
C ARG A 127 38.36 -15.07 -19.94
N GLY A 128 39.10 -15.32 -21.04
CA GLY A 128 40.54 -15.12 -21.11
C GLY A 128 41.01 -14.01 -22.06
N LEU A 129 40.08 -13.29 -22.68
CA LEU A 129 40.41 -12.19 -23.60
C LEU A 129 40.69 -10.90 -22.82
N ARG A 130 41.48 -10.01 -23.42
CA ARG A 130 41.79 -8.71 -22.81
C ARG A 130 40.52 -7.86 -22.70
N PRO A 131 40.42 -6.98 -21.69
CA PRO A 131 39.29 -6.05 -21.57
C PRO A 131 39.09 -5.25 -22.88
N GLY A 132 37.94 -5.44 -23.53
CA GLY A 132 37.61 -4.80 -24.81
C GLY A 132 37.64 -5.74 -26.02
N GLU A 133 38.38 -6.84 -25.95
CA GLU A 133 38.38 -7.89 -26.97
C GLU A 133 37.22 -8.86 -26.74
N LYS A 134 36.52 -9.24 -27.82
CA LYS A 134 35.41 -10.20 -27.78
C LYS A 134 35.43 -11.06 -29.04
N VAL A 135 35.08 -12.33 -28.90
CA VAL A 135 34.84 -13.22 -30.04
C VAL A 135 33.68 -12.66 -30.88
N ALA A 136 33.84 -12.67 -32.20
CA ALA A 136 32.82 -12.22 -33.14
C ALA A 136 31.52 -13.03 -32.98
N LEU A 137 30.38 -12.36 -33.11
CA LEU A 137 29.07 -12.97 -32.88
C LEU A 137 28.77 -14.08 -33.91
N GLU A 138 29.26 -13.91 -35.14
CA GLU A 138 29.14 -14.86 -36.24
C GLU A 138 29.81 -16.19 -35.88
N VAL A 139 31.02 -16.15 -35.31
CA VAL A 139 31.74 -17.34 -34.83
C VAL A 139 30.98 -18.03 -33.71
N LEU A 140 30.42 -17.26 -32.75
CA LEU A 140 29.59 -17.81 -31.68
C LEU A 140 28.29 -18.44 -32.21
N ARG A 141 27.71 -17.89 -33.28
CA ARG A 141 26.50 -18.42 -33.92
C ARG A 141 26.78 -19.71 -34.67
N GLN A 142 27.83 -19.76 -35.48
CA GLN A 142 28.24 -20.95 -36.22
C GLN A 142 28.48 -22.11 -35.25
N ARG A 143 29.29 -21.88 -34.22
CA ARG A 143 29.57 -22.89 -33.20
C ARG A 143 28.36 -23.30 -32.36
N ALA A 144 27.39 -22.41 -32.16
CA ALA A 144 26.15 -22.76 -31.47
C ALA A 144 25.16 -23.57 -32.34
N LEU A 145 25.29 -23.47 -33.67
CA LEU A 145 24.52 -24.21 -34.66
C LEU A 145 25.16 -25.55 -35.02
N ASP A 146 26.48 -25.69 -34.88
CA ASP A 146 27.19 -26.95 -35.10
C ASP A 146 26.64 -28.04 -34.17
N GLU A 147 25.93 -29.01 -34.77
CA GLU A 147 25.35 -30.15 -34.07
C GLU A 147 26.43 -31.13 -33.60
N ASN A 148 27.63 -31.05 -34.19
CA ASN A 148 28.79 -31.86 -33.86
C ASN A 148 29.71 -31.23 -32.80
N ASP A 149 29.38 -30.05 -32.25
CA ASP A 149 30.21 -29.48 -31.16
C ASP A 149 30.09 -30.40 -29.92
N PRO A 150 31.21 -30.94 -29.40
CA PRO A 150 31.19 -31.88 -28.26
C PRO A 150 30.45 -31.35 -27.02
N GLU A 151 30.30 -30.03 -26.89
CA GLU A 151 29.58 -29.41 -25.77
C GLU A 151 28.05 -29.43 -25.93
N PHE A 152 27.55 -29.65 -27.16
CA PHE A 152 26.12 -29.58 -27.50
C PHE A 152 25.55 -30.83 -28.16
N VAL A 153 26.39 -31.80 -28.54
CA VAL A 153 25.97 -33.16 -28.92
C VAL A 153 25.26 -33.81 -27.72
N ASP A 154 24.11 -34.46 -27.96
CA ASP A 154 23.36 -35.24 -26.96
C ASP A 154 23.02 -34.51 -25.64
N MET A 155 22.71 -33.21 -25.72
CA MET A 155 22.28 -32.46 -24.54
C MET A 155 20.98 -33.01 -23.95
N SER A 156 21.03 -33.38 -22.67
CA SER A 156 19.85 -33.69 -21.89
C SER A 156 18.90 -32.48 -21.81
N GLU A 157 17.59 -32.76 -21.64
CA GLU A 157 16.58 -31.71 -21.45
C GLU A 157 16.87 -30.83 -20.22
N ALA A 158 17.47 -31.41 -19.17
CA ALA A 158 17.94 -30.67 -18.00
C ALA A 158 19.00 -29.63 -18.39
N ARG A 159 19.99 -30.04 -19.20
CA ARG A 159 21.05 -29.12 -19.65
C ARG A 159 20.51 -27.99 -20.53
N LYS A 160 19.55 -28.28 -21.40
CA LYS A 160 18.86 -27.25 -22.22
C LYS A 160 18.16 -26.22 -21.33
N LYS A 161 17.44 -26.68 -20.30
CA LYS A 161 16.76 -25.82 -19.33
C LYS A 161 17.76 -24.96 -18.54
N ASP A 162 18.86 -25.54 -18.07
CA ASP A 162 19.90 -24.80 -17.35
C ASP A 162 20.51 -23.66 -18.17
N LEU A 163 20.76 -23.90 -19.46
CA LEU A 163 21.28 -22.86 -20.36
C LEU A 163 20.28 -21.70 -20.51
N ILE A 164 19.00 -22.01 -20.69
CA ILE A 164 17.92 -21.02 -20.78
C ILE A 164 17.81 -20.24 -19.46
N GLN A 165 17.85 -20.95 -18.32
CA GLN A 165 17.80 -20.35 -17.00
C GLN A 165 18.98 -19.41 -16.78
N GLY A 166 20.20 -19.80 -17.16
CA GLY A 166 21.38 -18.93 -17.06
C GLY A 166 21.29 -17.64 -17.90
N VAL A 167 20.46 -17.60 -18.96
CA VAL A 167 20.13 -16.36 -19.68
C VAL A 167 19.11 -15.54 -18.90
N LEU A 168 18.11 -16.17 -18.29
CA LEU A 168 17.11 -15.50 -17.45
C LEU A 168 17.77 -14.89 -16.22
N ASP A 169 18.59 -15.64 -15.48
CA ASP A 169 19.33 -15.17 -14.31
C ASP A 169 20.23 -13.99 -14.68
N HIS A 170 20.90 -14.05 -15.85
CA HIS A 170 21.72 -12.93 -16.32
C HIS A 170 20.88 -11.71 -16.74
N ARG A 171 19.69 -11.91 -17.30
CA ARG A 171 18.76 -10.79 -17.58
C ARG A 171 18.26 -10.18 -16.29
N GLU A 172 17.89 -11.00 -15.31
CA GLU A 172 17.49 -10.56 -13.98
C GLU A 172 18.62 -9.79 -13.32
N LEU A 173 19.84 -10.33 -13.29
CA LEU A 173 21.03 -9.64 -12.78
C LEU A 173 21.31 -8.33 -13.52
N LYS A 174 20.98 -8.18 -14.80
CA LYS A 174 21.09 -6.88 -15.49
C LYS A 174 19.99 -5.90 -15.07
N VAL A 175 18.80 -6.39 -14.76
CA VAL A 175 17.67 -5.59 -14.28
C VAL A 175 17.92 -5.15 -12.83
N SER A 176 18.23 -6.10 -11.94
CA SER A 176 18.42 -5.90 -10.49
C SER A 176 19.84 -5.53 -10.09
N GLY A 177 20.84 -5.79 -10.94
CA GLY A 177 22.24 -5.56 -10.62
C GLY A 177 22.53 -4.09 -10.40
N THR A 178 23.25 -3.83 -9.31
CA THR A 178 23.81 -2.52 -8.97
C THR A 178 24.59 -2.00 -10.16
N ARG A 179 24.29 -0.75 -10.56
CA ARG A 179 24.99 -0.11 -11.67
C ARG A 179 26.42 0.15 -11.23
N ALA A 180 27.38 -0.12 -12.12
CA ALA A 180 28.80 -0.04 -11.82
C ALA A 180 29.27 1.38 -11.40
N THR A 181 28.53 2.42 -11.76
CA THR A 181 28.85 3.82 -11.41
C THR A 181 27.58 4.62 -11.11
N ASN A 182 27.69 5.60 -10.22
CA ASN A 182 26.61 6.54 -9.89
C ASN A 182 26.12 7.29 -11.14
N LYS A 183 27.03 7.62 -12.06
CA LYS A 183 26.66 8.27 -13.33
C LYS A 183 25.80 7.37 -14.22
N ALA A 184 26.13 6.08 -14.32
CA ALA A 184 25.30 5.13 -15.06
C ALA A 184 23.93 4.91 -14.38
N ALA A 185 23.88 4.92 -13.05
CA ALA A 185 22.63 4.87 -12.29
C ALA A 185 21.75 6.11 -12.58
N GLN A 186 22.33 7.31 -12.52
CA GLN A 186 21.66 8.57 -12.86
C GLN A 186 21.07 8.54 -14.27
N VAL A 187 21.88 8.21 -15.29
CA VAL A 187 21.40 8.15 -16.69
C VAL A 187 20.29 7.11 -16.85
N GLY A 188 20.39 5.97 -16.15
CA GLY A 188 19.34 4.96 -16.12
C GLY A 188 18.03 5.45 -15.48
N ALA A 189 18.13 6.18 -14.37
CA ALA A 189 17.00 6.79 -13.69
C ALA A 189 16.35 7.89 -14.56
N GLU A 190 17.13 8.81 -15.12
CA GLU A 190 16.66 9.87 -16.01
C GLU A 190 15.88 9.31 -17.21
N ASN A 191 16.42 8.30 -17.89
CA ASN A 191 15.74 7.63 -19.00
C ASN A 191 14.43 6.94 -18.59
N SER A 192 14.36 6.43 -17.36
CA SER A 192 13.14 5.78 -16.84
C SER A 192 12.09 6.82 -16.45
N LEU A 193 12.52 7.94 -15.87
CA LEU A 193 11.68 9.09 -15.51
C LEU A 193 11.12 9.80 -16.74
N GLU A 194 11.92 9.95 -17.80
CA GLU A 194 11.47 10.48 -19.09
C GLU A 194 10.28 9.67 -19.62
N ARG A 195 10.40 8.33 -19.61
CA ARG A 195 9.33 7.44 -20.07
C ARG A 195 8.09 7.53 -19.18
N MET A 196 8.26 7.59 -17.86
CA MET A 196 7.12 7.77 -16.96
C MET A 196 6.41 9.10 -17.22
N ASN A 197 7.16 10.15 -17.57
CA ASN A 197 6.57 11.43 -17.93
C ASN A 197 5.74 11.33 -19.21
N ASP A 198 6.27 10.67 -20.25
CA ASP A 198 5.52 10.43 -21.49
C ASP A 198 4.23 9.64 -21.24
N GLU A 199 4.27 8.61 -20.38
CA GLU A 199 3.08 7.81 -20.03
C GLU A 199 2.05 8.61 -19.22
N VAL A 200 2.48 9.42 -18.25
CA VAL A 200 1.57 10.30 -17.49
C VAL A 200 0.92 11.32 -18.41
N GLN A 201 1.68 11.90 -19.34
CA GLN A 201 1.17 12.84 -20.35
C GLN A 201 0.22 12.16 -21.34
N TYR A 202 0.52 10.93 -21.75
CA TYR A 202 -0.35 10.12 -22.57
C TYR A 202 -1.69 9.86 -21.87
N LEU A 203 -1.68 9.35 -20.63
CA LEU A 203 -2.90 9.09 -19.85
C LEU A 203 -3.76 10.34 -19.66
N TYR A 204 -3.11 11.49 -19.43
CA TYR A 204 -3.80 12.77 -19.35
C TYR A 204 -4.49 13.12 -20.68
N ARG A 205 -3.78 13.00 -21.80
CA ARG A 205 -4.33 13.33 -23.13
C ARG A 205 -5.40 12.35 -23.61
N SER A 206 -5.21 11.06 -23.38
CA SER A 206 -6.10 10.01 -23.89
C SER A 206 -7.34 9.81 -23.03
N CYS A 207 -7.22 9.99 -21.71
CA CYS A 207 -8.27 9.62 -20.76
C CYS A 207 -8.67 10.78 -19.83
N GLY A 208 -8.02 11.94 -19.91
CA GLY A 208 -8.25 13.05 -18.98
C GLY A 208 -7.75 12.77 -17.55
N MET A 209 -6.93 11.74 -17.36
CA MET A 209 -6.45 11.36 -16.03
C MET A 209 -5.45 12.38 -15.50
N GLN A 210 -5.73 12.94 -14.32
CA GLN A 210 -4.81 13.79 -13.58
C GLN A 210 -3.93 12.94 -12.66
N GLY A 211 -2.63 13.14 -12.76
CA GLY A 211 -1.61 12.45 -11.98
C GLY A 211 -0.34 13.28 -11.85
N PHE A 212 0.35 13.08 -10.73
CA PHE A 212 1.69 13.59 -10.47
C PHE A 212 2.53 12.54 -9.73
N SER A 213 3.84 12.68 -9.75
CA SER A 213 4.78 11.80 -9.05
C SER A 213 6.05 12.55 -8.68
N PHE A 214 6.51 12.34 -7.45
CA PHE A 214 7.75 12.90 -6.91
C PHE A 214 8.82 11.82 -6.88
N PHE A 215 9.99 12.14 -7.40
CA PHE A 215 11.16 11.28 -7.35
C PHE A 215 12.32 12.05 -6.75
N SER A 216 12.94 11.48 -5.73
CA SER A 216 14.14 12.02 -5.08
C SER A 216 15.22 10.94 -5.06
N LYS A 217 16.46 11.36 -4.82
CA LYS A 217 17.53 10.42 -4.53
C LYS A 217 17.35 9.79 -3.15
N GLY A 218 17.84 8.55 -3.00
CA GLY A 218 17.73 7.80 -1.75
C GLY A 218 18.92 7.99 -0.82
N HIS A 219 20.04 8.45 -1.36
CA HIS A 219 21.30 8.62 -0.63
C HIS A 219 21.97 9.96 -1.01
N VAL A 220 22.70 10.56 -0.09
CA VAL A 220 23.34 11.88 -0.29
C VAL A 220 24.35 11.86 -1.45
N GLN A 221 25.05 10.75 -1.62
CA GLN A 221 26.08 10.55 -2.67
C GLN A 221 25.51 10.18 -4.04
N ASP A 222 24.21 9.93 -4.16
CA ASP A 222 23.59 9.73 -5.47
C ASP A 222 23.60 11.05 -6.24
N THR A 223 23.97 10.98 -7.53
CA THR A 223 24.05 12.16 -8.41
C THR A 223 22.73 12.42 -9.15
N THR A 224 21.68 11.65 -8.86
CA THR A 224 20.37 11.80 -9.50
C THR A 224 19.67 13.05 -8.98
N ASN A 225 19.28 13.93 -9.90
CA ASN A 225 18.49 15.12 -9.54
C ASN A 225 17.04 14.72 -9.21
N PRO A 226 16.44 15.35 -8.20
CA PRO A 226 15.02 15.19 -7.94
C PRO A 226 14.19 15.59 -9.17
N ARG A 227 13.14 14.82 -9.45
CA ARG A 227 12.27 15.05 -10.61
C ARG A 227 10.82 14.99 -10.19
N ILE A 228 10.05 15.95 -10.68
CA ILE A 228 8.61 15.98 -10.55
C ILE A 228 8.02 15.68 -11.93
N ILE A 229 7.15 14.68 -11.98
CA ILE A 229 6.36 14.34 -13.16
C ILE A 229 4.93 14.78 -12.86
N GLN A 230 4.29 15.48 -13.78
CA GLN A 230 2.90 15.92 -13.60
C GLN A 230 2.17 15.96 -14.93
N SER A 231 0.85 15.83 -14.85
CA SER A 231 -0.11 16.24 -15.87
C SER A 231 -0.59 17.67 -15.59
N ALA A 232 -1.28 18.31 -16.55
CA ALA A 232 -1.55 19.74 -16.49
C ALA A 232 -2.43 20.14 -15.27
N GLY A 233 -1.87 20.96 -14.38
CA GLY A 233 -2.53 21.46 -13.17
C GLY A 233 -2.50 20.48 -11.98
N ALA A 234 -1.91 19.28 -12.13
CA ALA A 234 -1.95 18.27 -11.07
C ALA A 234 -1.18 18.70 -9.80
N LEU A 235 -0.15 19.55 -9.92
CA LEU A 235 0.59 20.07 -8.78
C LEU A 235 -0.12 21.20 -8.03
N ASP A 236 -1.15 21.82 -8.61
CA ASP A 236 -1.93 22.86 -7.92
C ASP A 236 -2.62 22.29 -6.68
N PHE A 237 -2.95 20.99 -6.69
CA PHE A 237 -3.43 20.27 -5.50
C PHE A 237 -2.46 20.39 -4.30
N ILE A 238 -1.15 20.28 -4.53
CA ILE A 238 -0.15 20.40 -3.47
C ILE A 238 -0.15 21.83 -2.94
N ARG A 239 -0.22 22.82 -3.82
CA ARG A 239 -0.21 24.23 -3.43
C ARG A 239 -1.49 24.63 -2.69
N GLU A 240 -2.66 24.24 -3.19
CA GLU A 240 -3.97 24.66 -2.68
C GLU A 240 -4.42 23.86 -1.46
N VAL A 241 -4.19 22.54 -1.45
CA VAL A 241 -4.68 21.65 -0.39
C VAL A 241 -3.64 21.43 0.70
N ILE A 242 -2.37 21.23 0.32
CA ILE A 242 -1.29 21.04 1.30
C ILE A 242 -0.73 22.39 1.76
N GLY A 243 -0.88 23.46 0.98
CA GLY A 243 -0.38 24.79 1.33
C GLY A 243 1.14 24.89 1.22
N MET A 244 1.76 24.12 0.33
CA MET A 244 3.21 24.08 0.15
C MET A 244 3.57 24.17 -1.32
N ASP A 245 4.69 24.83 -1.65
CA ASP A 245 5.20 24.77 -3.01
C ASP A 245 5.64 23.33 -3.36
N PRO A 246 5.32 22.81 -4.56
CA PRO A 246 5.73 21.46 -4.95
C PRO A 246 7.23 21.20 -4.90
N MET A 247 8.06 22.21 -5.17
CA MET A 247 9.52 22.06 -5.10
C MET A 247 9.98 21.94 -3.65
N ASP A 248 9.42 22.74 -2.74
CA ASP A 248 9.68 22.62 -1.30
C ASP A 248 9.22 21.28 -0.75
N PHE A 249 8.07 20.79 -1.22
CA PHE A 249 7.57 19.46 -0.87
C PHE A 249 8.57 18.37 -1.31
N ASN A 250 9.04 18.43 -2.57
CA ASN A 250 10.01 17.47 -3.09
C ASN A 250 11.36 17.54 -2.34
N ALA A 251 11.83 18.74 -2.01
CA ALA A 251 13.06 18.94 -1.26
C ALA A 251 12.97 18.38 0.16
N LYS A 252 11.84 18.57 0.85
CA LYS A 252 11.59 17.94 2.17
C LYS A 252 11.50 16.43 2.09
N PHE A 253 10.86 15.92 1.03
CA PHE A 253 10.78 14.48 0.77
C PHE A 253 12.17 13.88 0.53
N GLU A 254 13.00 14.54 -0.29
CA GLU A 254 14.39 14.15 -0.52
C GLU A 254 15.22 14.21 0.76
N GLN A 255 15.10 15.28 1.54
CA GLN A 255 15.80 15.41 2.81
C GLN A 255 15.43 14.25 3.74
N TRP A 256 14.15 13.89 3.83
CA TRP A 256 13.70 12.73 4.60
C TRP A 256 14.25 11.41 4.03
N ALA A 257 14.24 11.22 2.71
CA ALA A 257 14.74 10.01 2.06
C ALA A 257 16.25 9.82 2.25
N CYS A 258 17.04 10.87 2.01
CA CYS A 258 18.49 10.88 2.24
C CYS A 258 18.83 10.72 3.71
N ALA A 259 18.10 11.44 4.58
CA ALA A 259 18.27 11.29 6.02
C ALA A 259 17.93 9.87 6.46
N LYS A 260 17.02 9.13 5.79
CA LYS A 260 16.75 7.73 6.13
C LYS A 260 17.92 6.80 5.78
N GLY A 261 18.68 7.12 4.73
CA GLY A 261 19.91 6.42 4.37
C GLY A 261 20.99 6.52 5.45
N ASP A 262 21.12 7.70 6.07
CA ASP A 262 22.08 7.95 7.16
C ASP A 262 21.50 7.71 8.57
N ALA A 263 20.18 7.88 8.76
CA ALA A 263 19.45 7.63 10.00
C ALA A 263 19.15 6.14 10.24
N GLY A 264 19.76 5.26 9.43
CA GLY A 264 20.01 3.87 9.77
C GLY A 264 21.03 3.70 10.90
N ALA A 265 21.68 4.76 11.37
CA ALA A 265 22.23 4.74 12.72
C ALA A 265 21.03 4.70 13.68
N ASP A 266 20.67 3.49 14.11
CA ASP A 266 19.83 3.15 15.26
C ASP A 266 20.15 4.07 16.45
N THR A 267 19.61 5.29 16.44
CA THR A 267 19.77 6.19 17.58
C THR A 267 18.98 5.58 18.72
N LEU A 268 19.53 5.65 19.93
CA LEU A 268 18.87 5.12 21.11
C LEU A 268 17.41 5.59 21.19
N LYS A 269 17.16 6.88 20.95
CA LYS A 269 15.83 7.50 20.97
C LYS A 269 14.87 6.95 19.91
N SER A 270 15.34 6.76 18.66
CA SER A 270 14.48 6.22 17.60
C SER A 270 14.09 4.77 17.91
N MET A 271 15.03 3.97 18.39
CA MET A 271 14.75 2.58 18.78
C MET A 271 13.86 2.47 20.01
N CYS A 272 14.08 3.28 21.06
CA CYS A 272 13.18 3.33 22.22
C CYS A 272 11.74 3.65 21.79
N SER A 273 11.57 4.59 20.85
CA SER A 273 10.27 4.99 20.32
C SER A 273 9.63 3.87 19.51
N GLU A 274 10.40 3.17 18.68
CA GLU A 274 9.95 2.00 17.92
C GLU A 274 9.49 0.87 18.84
N VAL A 275 10.32 0.48 19.81
CA VAL A 275 10.01 -0.56 20.80
C VAL A 275 8.77 -0.18 21.63
N THR A 276 8.68 1.07 22.10
CA THR A 276 7.49 1.55 22.82
C THR A 276 6.23 1.42 21.98
N ARG A 277 6.30 1.77 20.68
CA ARG A 277 5.19 1.62 19.74
C ARG A 277 4.82 0.16 19.52
N MET A 278 5.80 -0.74 19.37
CA MET A 278 5.55 -2.18 19.21
C MET A 278 4.87 -2.77 20.45
N ILE A 279 5.38 -2.48 21.64
CA ILE A 279 4.79 -2.94 22.91
C ILE A 279 3.35 -2.43 23.04
N LYS A 280 3.11 -1.13 22.79
CA LYS A 280 1.76 -0.54 22.84
C LYS A 280 0.82 -1.15 21.81
N SER A 281 1.27 -1.30 20.56
CA SER A 281 0.47 -1.88 19.48
C SER A 281 0.10 -3.34 19.80
N GLY A 282 1.06 -4.12 20.26
CA GLY A 282 0.82 -5.51 20.67
C GLY A 282 -0.17 -5.60 21.84
N LEU A 283 -0.10 -4.68 22.80
CA LEU A 283 -1.04 -4.63 23.93
C LEU A 283 -2.46 -4.30 23.48
N VAL A 284 -2.63 -3.33 22.58
CA VAL A 284 -3.94 -2.96 22.00
C VAL A 284 -4.56 -4.16 21.28
N ILE A 285 -3.75 -4.90 20.51
CA ILE A 285 -4.21 -6.10 19.80
C ILE A 285 -4.63 -7.20 20.78
N ALA A 286 -3.78 -7.52 21.77
CA ALA A 286 -4.05 -8.59 22.73
C ALA A 286 -5.26 -8.29 23.63
N SER A 287 -5.39 -7.03 24.08
CA SER A 287 -6.47 -6.61 24.98
C SER A 287 -7.79 -6.28 24.26
N LYS A 288 -7.75 -6.13 22.93
CA LYS A 288 -8.88 -5.65 22.09
C LYS A 288 -9.42 -4.28 22.54
N ARG A 289 -8.60 -3.43 23.16
CA ARG A 289 -8.97 -2.11 23.66
C ARG A 289 -8.08 -1.04 23.03
N GLN A 290 -8.69 -0.02 22.41
CA GLN A 290 -7.96 1.05 21.71
C GLN A 290 -7.16 1.97 22.66
N GLN A 291 -7.67 2.19 23.87
CA GLN A 291 -7.10 3.11 24.86
C GLN A 291 -6.36 2.36 25.98
N CYS A 292 -5.34 1.59 25.60
CA CYS A 292 -4.46 0.92 26.55
C CYS A 292 -3.14 1.68 26.72
N ALA A 293 -2.68 1.75 27.97
CA ALA A 293 -1.39 2.32 28.33
C ALA A 293 -0.58 1.27 29.12
N MET A 294 0.69 1.10 28.73
CA MET A 294 1.61 0.21 29.43
C MET A 294 2.09 0.90 30.72
N ASN A 295 1.83 0.29 31.87
CA ASN A 295 2.36 0.75 33.16
C ASN A 295 3.36 -0.28 33.68
N TYR A 296 4.65 0.08 33.67
CA TYR A 296 5.73 -0.82 34.08
C TYR A 296 5.85 -0.96 35.60
N GLU A 297 5.54 0.08 36.37
CA GLU A 297 5.63 0.09 37.83
C GLU A 297 4.50 -0.71 38.47
N ARG A 298 3.28 -0.57 37.93
CA ARG A 298 2.09 -1.32 38.38
C ARG A 298 1.68 -2.37 37.35
N TYR A 299 2.66 -3.07 36.79
CA TYR A 299 2.44 -3.99 35.67
C TYR A 299 1.40 -5.08 35.98
N ILE A 300 1.54 -5.78 37.11
CA ILE A 300 0.61 -6.85 37.49
C ILE A 300 -0.81 -6.30 37.62
N GLN A 301 -1.00 -5.21 38.36
CA GLN A 301 -2.33 -4.64 38.60
C GLN A 301 -2.96 -4.00 37.36
N SER A 302 -2.23 -3.09 36.71
CA SER A 302 -2.76 -2.19 35.67
C SER A 302 -2.75 -2.82 34.28
N VAL A 303 -1.91 -3.82 34.04
CA VAL A 303 -1.79 -4.48 32.73
C VAL A 303 -2.32 -5.91 32.82
N VAL A 304 -1.71 -6.74 33.66
CA VAL A 304 -2.03 -8.18 33.71
C VAL A 304 -3.45 -8.44 34.21
N LEU A 305 -3.83 -7.88 35.35
CA LEU A 305 -5.16 -8.07 35.93
C LEU A 305 -6.24 -7.24 35.21
N SER A 306 -5.93 -5.99 34.86
CA SER A 306 -6.92 -5.06 34.27
C SER A 306 -7.22 -5.32 32.80
N TYR A 307 -6.20 -5.71 32.01
CA TYR A 307 -6.37 -6.03 30.58
C TYR A 307 -6.40 -7.53 30.31
N GLY A 308 -5.93 -8.38 31.24
CA GLY A 308 -5.91 -9.81 31.03
C GLY A 308 -4.84 -10.25 30.03
N CYS A 309 -3.73 -9.52 29.92
CA CYS A 309 -2.65 -9.80 28.99
C CYS A 309 -1.30 -9.78 29.71
N GLU A 310 -0.42 -10.70 29.34
CA GLU A 310 0.93 -10.82 29.87
C GLU A 310 1.94 -10.76 28.73
N LEU A 311 2.98 -9.94 28.87
CA LEU A 311 4.12 -9.89 27.97
C LEU A 311 5.11 -11.00 28.35
N ILE A 312 5.18 -12.04 27.52
CA ILE A 312 6.06 -13.19 27.72
C ILE A 312 7.32 -13.06 26.85
N GLY A 313 8.41 -13.72 27.28
CA GLY A 313 9.66 -13.79 26.52
C GLY A 313 10.46 -12.49 26.49
N TRP A 314 10.35 -11.67 27.54
CA TRP A 314 11.24 -10.52 27.73
C TRP A 314 12.70 -11.01 27.84
N PRO A 315 13.66 -10.42 27.11
CA PRO A 315 15.06 -10.86 27.14
C PRO A 315 15.65 -10.77 28.56
N LYS A 316 16.37 -11.82 28.99
CA LYS A 316 16.93 -11.91 30.36
C LYS A 316 18.02 -10.87 30.64
N ASP A 317 18.68 -10.39 29.60
CA ASP A 317 19.78 -9.43 29.67
C ASP A 317 19.32 -7.96 29.57
N VAL A 318 18.00 -7.73 29.46
CA VAL A 318 17.39 -6.41 29.37
C VAL A 318 16.58 -6.15 30.63
N ASP A 319 16.94 -5.08 31.35
CA ASP A 319 16.26 -4.68 32.57
C ASP A 319 14.76 -4.43 32.31
N TRP A 320 13.90 -4.99 33.15
CA TRP A 320 12.45 -4.82 33.01
C TRP A 320 12.06 -3.36 33.32
N GLY A 321 11.49 -2.67 32.33
CA GLY A 321 11.10 -1.28 32.51
C GLY A 321 10.69 -0.58 31.20
N PRO A 322 10.34 0.72 31.29
CA PRO A 322 10.02 1.50 30.11
C PRO A 322 11.24 1.60 29.18
N PRO A 323 11.07 1.43 27.85
CA PRO A 323 12.19 1.44 26.91
C PRO A 323 13.06 2.70 26.99
N ASN A 324 12.50 3.84 27.36
CA ASN A 324 13.23 5.10 27.53
C ASN A 324 14.21 5.11 28.72
N LYS A 325 14.08 4.20 29.69
CA LYS A 325 15.03 4.06 30.82
C LYS A 325 16.21 3.13 30.49
N ILE A 326 16.16 2.41 29.37
CA ILE A 326 17.26 1.56 28.93
C ILE A 326 18.29 2.44 28.23
N SER A 327 19.46 2.64 28.83
CA SER A 327 20.50 3.52 28.30
C SER A 327 21.40 2.85 27.26
N THR A 328 21.42 1.51 27.23
CA THR A 328 22.31 0.74 26.34
C THR A 328 21.64 0.41 25.01
N VAL A 329 22.26 0.85 23.91
CA VAL A 329 21.81 0.62 22.52
C VAL A 329 21.62 -0.87 22.23
N GLU A 330 22.57 -1.71 22.63
CA GLU A 330 22.52 -3.16 22.39
C GLU A 330 21.34 -3.85 23.08
N LYS A 331 21.04 -3.47 24.33
CA LYS A 331 19.90 -4.00 25.08
C LYS A 331 18.58 -3.68 24.39
N ILE A 332 18.42 -2.45 23.91
CA ILE A 332 17.22 -2.05 23.15
C ILE A 332 17.12 -2.76 21.81
N ARG A 333 18.24 -2.98 21.10
CA ARG A 333 18.24 -3.77 19.86
C ARG A 333 17.75 -5.19 20.12
N LYS A 334 18.29 -5.87 21.13
CA LYS A 334 17.84 -7.23 21.50
C LYS A 334 16.35 -7.28 21.85
N LEU A 335 15.84 -6.28 22.57
CA LEU A 335 14.41 -6.19 22.87
C LEU A 335 13.57 -5.96 21.61
N ARG A 336 14.02 -5.09 20.70
CA ARG A 336 13.36 -4.84 19.41
C ARG A 336 13.32 -6.12 18.57
N ASP A 337 14.44 -6.80 18.46
CA ASP A 337 14.58 -8.00 17.63
C ASP A 337 13.73 -9.14 18.23
N ALA A 338 13.73 -9.30 19.56
CA ALA A 338 12.84 -10.24 20.24
C ALA A 338 11.34 -9.97 19.98
N LEU A 339 10.93 -8.70 19.92
CA LEU A 339 9.55 -8.33 19.57
C LEU A 339 9.24 -8.56 18.08
N LYS A 340 10.22 -8.41 17.18
CA LYS A 340 10.06 -8.64 15.73
C LYS A 340 9.96 -10.14 15.41
N ASP A 341 10.82 -10.93 16.05
CA ASP A 341 10.88 -12.38 15.87
C ASP A 341 9.73 -13.09 16.62
N GLY A 342 9.00 -12.37 17.48
CA GLY A 342 7.89 -12.90 18.26
C GLY A 342 8.29 -13.76 19.46
N SER A 343 9.59 -13.80 19.79
CA SER A 343 10.08 -14.41 21.04
C SER A 343 9.58 -13.62 22.25
N CYS A 344 9.54 -12.29 22.16
CA CYS A 344 8.81 -11.41 23.07
C CYS A 344 7.43 -11.07 22.47
N ARG A 345 6.34 -11.47 23.13
CA ARG A 345 4.98 -11.22 22.62
C ARG A 345 3.95 -11.15 23.74
N TRP A 346 2.82 -10.51 23.45
CA TRP A 346 1.68 -10.49 24.34
C TRP A 346 0.90 -11.81 24.26
N LYS A 347 0.67 -12.44 25.41
CA LYS A 347 -0.18 -13.60 25.61
C LYS A 347 -1.47 -13.15 26.31
N VAL A 348 -2.62 -13.50 25.74
CA VAL A 348 -3.91 -13.32 26.41
C VAL A 348 -4.05 -14.39 27.49
N LEU A 349 -4.41 -13.97 28.70
CA LEU A 349 -4.53 -14.86 29.85
C LEU A 349 -5.90 -15.52 29.93
N ASN A 350 -5.91 -16.81 30.22
CA ASN A 350 -7.11 -17.55 30.57
C ASN A 350 -7.55 -17.24 32.01
N GLU A 351 -8.82 -17.51 32.35
CA GLU A 351 -9.37 -17.20 33.68
C GLU A 351 -8.58 -17.85 34.84
N LYS A 352 -8.14 -19.10 34.64
CA LYS A 352 -7.29 -19.81 35.61
C LYS A 352 -5.96 -19.08 35.83
N GLU A 353 -5.35 -18.56 34.78
CA GLU A 353 -4.10 -17.81 34.86
C GLU A 353 -4.33 -16.44 35.52
N LYS A 354 -5.43 -15.75 35.19
CA LYS A 354 -5.84 -14.51 35.87
C LYS A 354 -6.04 -14.71 37.37
N LYS A 355 -6.66 -15.81 37.78
CA LYS A 355 -6.85 -16.16 39.20
C LYS A 355 -5.51 -16.40 39.91
N ARG A 356 -4.56 -17.08 39.25
CA ARG A 356 -3.19 -17.24 39.77
C ARG A 356 -2.48 -15.90 39.93
N TRP A 357 -2.55 -15.04 38.91
CA TRP A 357 -1.98 -13.69 38.97
C TRP A 357 -2.61 -12.83 40.07
N ARG A 358 -3.91 -13.00 40.34
CA ARG A 358 -4.60 -12.30 41.44
C ARG A 358 -4.10 -12.77 42.80
N ALA A 359 -3.99 -14.08 43.02
CA ALA A 359 -3.45 -14.65 44.25
C ALA A 359 -1.99 -14.19 44.50
N LEU A 360 -1.15 -14.22 43.46
CA LEU A 360 0.23 -13.71 43.57
C LEU A 360 0.27 -12.21 43.90
N TYR A 361 -0.64 -11.42 43.34
CA TYR A 361 -0.75 -10.00 43.66
C TYR A 361 -1.17 -9.77 45.12
N GLU A 362 -2.17 -10.50 45.60
CA GLU A 362 -2.63 -10.44 46.99
C GLU A 362 -1.53 -10.86 47.97
N GLU A 363 -0.77 -11.91 47.65
CA GLU A 363 0.38 -12.35 48.44
C GLU A 363 1.44 -11.25 48.55
N LYS A 364 1.81 -10.62 47.42
CA LYS A 364 2.77 -9.51 47.39
C LYS A 364 2.29 -8.24 48.10
N VAL A 365 0.99 -8.02 48.13
CA VAL A 365 0.40 -6.93 48.92
C VAL A 365 0.45 -7.27 50.41
N SER A 366 0.16 -8.53 50.77
CA SER A 366 0.17 -8.99 52.16
C SER A 366 1.58 -9.04 52.77
N SER A 367 2.60 -9.32 51.97
CA SER A 367 4.00 -9.27 52.38
C SER A 367 4.55 -7.84 52.52
N GLY A 368 3.80 -6.84 52.04
CA GLY A 368 4.22 -5.44 52.03
C GLY A 368 5.21 -5.09 50.92
N GLU A 369 5.55 -6.01 50.00
CA GLU A 369 6.43 -5.74 48.85
C GLU A 369 5.79 -4.70 47.91
N ILE A 370 4.48 -4.80 47.71
CA ILE A 370 3.70 -3.82 46.95
C ILE A 370 2.91 -2.97 47.93
N VAL A 371 3.39 -1.74 48.17
CA VAL A 371 2.60 -0.74 48.88
C VAL A 371 1.40 -0.39 48.01
N SER A 372 0.22 -0.90 48.38
CA SER A 372 -1.03 -0.41 47.83
C SER A 372 -1.22 1.02 48.33
N GLU A 373 -0.64 1.99 47.62
CA GLU A 373 -0.93 3.39 47.90
C GLU A 373 -2.40 3.63 47.54
N GLY A 374 -3.27 3.41 48.53
CA GLY A 374 -4.62 3.93 48.52
C GLY A 374 -4.54 5.39 48.12
N ARG A 375 -5.31 5.77 47.10
CA ARG A 375 -5.29 7.13 46.56
C ARG A 375 -5.40 8.11 47.73
N LYS A 376 -4.38 8.96 47.93
CA LYS A 376 -4.40 9.99 48.99
C LYS A 376 -5.77 10.66 48.99
N LYS A 377 -6.45 10.60 50.14
CA LYS A 377 -7.75 11.26 50.31
C LYS A 377 -7.57 12.71 49.89
N ARG A 378 -8.31 13.13 48.87
CA ARG A 378 -8.14 14.48 48.34
C ARG A 378 -8.42 15.48 49.46
N SER A 379 -7.65 16.55 49.56
CA SER A 379 -7.82 17.58 50.60
C SER A 379 -9.15 18.34 50.51
N ASP A 380 -9.87 18.20 49.39
CA ASP A 380 -11.23 18.71 49.16
C ASP A 380 -12.32 17.68 49.49
N SER A 381 -11.96 16.45 49.88
CA SER A 381 -12.92 15.44 50.33
C SER A 381 -13.59 15.94 51.61
N GLY A 382 -14.85 16.38 51.49
CA GLY A 382 -15.66 16.94 52.58
C GLY A 382 -15.76 18.47 52.59
N LYS A 383 -15.07 19.20 51.69
CA LYS A 383 -15.25 20.65 51.55
C LYS A 383 -16.33 20.94 50.52
N SER A 384 -17.35 21.71 50.89
CA SER A 384 -18.37 22.14 49.92
C SER A 384 -17.68 22.95 48.82
N ARG A 385 -17.85 22.52 47.57
CA ARG A 385 -17.34 23.27 46.44
C ARG A 385 -18.21 24.50 46.30
N GLY A 386 -17.60 25.68 46.43
CA GLY A 386 -18.29 26.95 46.23
C GLY A 386 -19.00 27.01 44.87
N PRO A 387 -20.04 27.84 44.74
CA PRO A 387 -20.84 27.94 43.53
C PRO A 387 -19.94 28.20 42.31
N ASN A 388 -20.13 27.38 41.28
CA ASN A 388 -19.33 27.39 40.07
C ASN A 388 -19.49 28.76 39.36
N LYS A 389 -18.48 29.63 39.41
CA LYS A 389 -18.51 30.99 38.82
C LYS A 389 -18.91 31.03 37.33
N ARG A 390 -18.94 29.90 36.63
CA ARG A 390 -19.40 29.80 35.24
C ARG A 390 -20.92 29.94 35.05
N THR A 391 -21.75 29.81 36.08
CA THR A 391 -23.21 29.95 35.96
C THR A 391 -23.75 31.34 36.27
N ILE A 392 -22.95 32.26 36.81
CA ILE A 392 -23.43 33.61 37.21
C ILE A 392 -23.41 34.61 36.03
N GLY A 393 -22.73 34.31 34.91
CA GLY A 393 -22.61 35.22 33.77
C GLY A 393 -23.46 34.93 32.53
N LYS A 394 -24.43 34.00 32.59
CA LYS A 394 -25.25 33.62 31.43
C LYS A 394 -26.74 33.57 31.78
N ALA A 395 -27.24 34.66 32.37
CA ALA A 395 -28.66 34.92 32.54
C ALA A 395 -29.07 36.11 31.68
N GLU A 396 -28.76 36.12 30.38
CA GLU A 396 -29.39 37.02 29.41
C GLU A 396 -29.07 36.52 27.99
N GLY A 397 -30.01 35.81 27.39
CA GLY A 397 -29.82 35.18 26.09
C GLY A 397 -30.96 34.22 25.77
N LYS A 398 -32.17 34.76 25.67
CA LYS A 398 -33.37 34.06 25.17
C LYS A 398 -33.12 33.57 23.74
N GLY A 399 -32.80 32.29 23.59
CA GLY A 399 -32.71 31.59 22.31
C GLY A 399 -33.64 30.39 22.28
N LYS A 400 -34.81 30.58 21.63
CA LYS A 400 -35.85 29.59 21.31
C LYS A 400 -35.27 28.19 21.02
N ARG A 401 -35.54 27.22 21.89
CA ARG A 401 -35.42 25.79 21.57
C ARG A 401 -36.68 25.34 20.85
N LYS A 402 -36.52 24.94 19.59
CA LYS A 402 -37.55 24.33 18.75
C LYS A 402 -37.73 22.88 19.20
N SER A 403 -38.96 22.48 19.50
CA SER A 403 -39.37 21.13 19.85
C SER A 403 -38.96 20.13 18.76
N ARG A 404 -38.43 18.99 19.17
CA ARG A 404 -38.19 17.84 18.30
C ARG A 404 -39.33 16.86 18.54
N GLU A 405 -40.07 16.66 17.47
CA GLU A 405 -41.23 15.79 17.30
C GLU A 405 -40.82 14.32 17.42
N GLU A 406 -41.60 13.57 18.20
CA GLU A 406 -41.55 12.11 18.31
C GLU A 406 -42.03 11.50 16.99
N VAL A 407 -41.29 10.53 16.46
CA VAL A 407 -41.78 9.66 15.38
C VAL A 407 -41.61 8.22 15.84
N ALA A 408 -42.75 7.54 15.79
CA ALA A 408 -43.01 6.20 16.26
C ALA A 408 -42.13 5.13 15.61
N SER A 409 -41.88 4.10 16.42
CA SER A 409 -41.49 2.75 16.03
C SER A 409 -42.57 2.12 15.15
N ASP A 410 -42.15 1.50 14.06
CA ASP A 410 -42.93 0.45 13.39
C ASP A 410 -41.96 -0.71 13.13
N GLU A 411 -42.28 -1.82 13.78
CA GLU A 411 -41.74 -3.16 13.56
C GLU A 411 -42.40 -3.75 12.30
N ASP A 412 -41.70 -4.68 11.64
CA ASP A 412 -42.24 -5.89 11.01
C ASP A 412 -41.38 -6.34 9.80
N ASP A 413 -40.71 -7.47 10.04
CA ASP A 413 -40.64 -8.72 9.27
C ASP A 413 -40.22 -8.76 7.79
N ASP A 414 -39.13 -9.51 7.60
CA ASP A 414 -38.95 -10.68 6.72
C ASP A 414 -39.47 -10.65 5.27
N ASP A 415 -38.55 -10.80 4.31
CA ASP A 415 -38.47 -12.04 3.52
C ASP A 415 -37.28 -12.04 2.54
N ASP A 416 -36.76 -13.25 2.37
CA ASP A 416 -35.62 -13.71 1.56
C ASP A 416 -35.74 -13.43 0.05
N GLU A 417 -34.59 -13.39 -0.67
CA GLU A 417 -34.40 -14.12 -1.94
C GLU A 417 -32.97 -13.95 -2.54
N GLU A 418 -32.23 -15.05 -2.47
CA GLU A 418 -31.56 -15.72 -3.60
C GLU A 418 -30.62 -14.92 -4.55
N TRP A 419 -29.31 -14.93 -4.25
CA TRP A 419 -28.27 -14.67 -5.27
C TRP A 419 -27.86 -15.97 -5.96
N GLY A 420 -28.57 -16.29 -7.05
CA GLY A 420 -28.19 -17.32 -8.01
C GLY A 420 -26.83 -17.01 -8.65
N GLY A 421 -25.93 -18.01 -8.60
CA GLY A 421 -24.64 -17.99 -9.26
C GLY A 421 -24.77 -18.08 -10.77
N ILE A 422 -24.01 -17.23 -11.48
CA ILE A 422 -23.81 -17.36 -12.92
C ILE A 422 -22.44 -18.00 -13.13
N THR A 423 -22.48 -19.30 -13.36
CA THR A 423 -21.46 -20.08 -14.06
C THR A 423 -21.49 -19.70 -15.54
N GLY A 424 -20.33 -19.33 -16.10
CA GLY A 424 -20.14 -19.14 -17.52
C GLY A 424 -19.00 -20.03 -18.00
N GLY A 425 -19.34 -21.24 -18.42
CA GLY A 425 -18.46 -22.20 -19.09
C GLY A 425 -19.05 -22.63 -20.43
N ALA A 426 -18.20 -23.28 -21.23
CA ALA A 426 -18.36 -23.78 -22.61
C ALA A 426 -18.09 -22.73 -23.70
N GLY A 427 -17.32 -23.02 -24.75
CA GLY A 427 -16.71 -24.29 -25.18
C GLY A 427 -16.01 -24.08 -26.52
N GLY A 428 -15.16 -25.03 -26.91
CA GLY A 428 -14.42 -25.01 -28.16
C GLY A 428 -13.36 -26.11 -28.19
N GLU A 429 -13.83 -27.36 -28.10
CA GLU A 429 -13.12 -28.56 -28.56
C GLU A 429 -13.26 -28.61 -30.09
N GLU A 430 -12.13 -28.71 -30.80
CA GLU A 430 -12.08 -29.23 -32.16
C GLU A 430 -11.18 -30.47 -32.12
N ASP A 431 -11.85 -31.62 -32.12
CA ASP A 431 -11.35 -32.89 -32.64
C ASP A 431 -11.07 -32.69 -34.14
N ASP A 432 -9.90 -33.11 -34.61
CA ASP A 432 -9.73 -33.45 -36.02
C ASP A 432 -8.95 -34.75 -36.14
N SER A 433 -9.66 -35.69 -36.75
CA SER A 433 -9.41 -37.12 -36.89
C SER A 433 -8.30 -37.45 -37.86
N GLU A 434 -7.71 -38.62 -37.64
CA GLU A 434 -6.82 -39.36 -38.54
C GLU A 434 -7.46 -39.59 -39.92
N ASP A 435 -6.67 -39.45 -40.98
CA ASP A 435 -6.94 -40.10 -42.27
C ASP A 435 -5.73 -40.96 -42.67
N VAL A 436 -6.01 -42.24 -42.87
CA VAL A 436 -5.11 -43.28 -43.39
C VAL A 436 -5.63 -43.62 -44.78
N GLY A 437 -4.85 -43.30 -45.81
CA GLY A 437 -5.14 -43.70 -47.19
C GLY A 437 -3.84 -43.87 -47.97
N GLY A 438 -3.48 -45.13 -48.24
CA GLY A 438 -2.30 -45.48 -49.03
C GLY A 438 -2.49 -45.32 -50.54
N LYS A 439 -1.37 -45.08 -51.22
CA LYS A 439 -0.90 -45.82 -52.41
C LYS A 439 0.57 -45.53 -52.64
#